data_AF-A0A1Z9BRF3-F1
#
_entry.id   AF-A0A1Z9BRF3-F1
#
_cell.length_a   1.000
_cell.length_b   1.000
_cell.length_c   1.000
_cell.angle_alpha   90.00
_cell.angle_beta   90.00
_cell.angle_gamma   90.00
#
_symmetry.space_group_name_H-M   'P 1'
#
loop_
_entity.id
_entity.type
_entity.pdbx_description
1 polymer ?
#
loop_
_entity_poly.entity_id
_entity_poly.type
_entity_poly.pdbx_seq_one_letter_code
_entity_poly.pdbx_strand_id
1 'polypeptide(L)'
;MPRKLWLPLLLMLIFALSRWPGMLPQNFSAAHALLFCAAFWLPGWMGWVLPLATIIVTDILLNVFAYDAAVFDPRLVTNWVILALLVVLAKWLAKRRSYGRVFLGTLVGALLFYLISNTVSWMVNPAYTKTIAGWIQALTVG
;
A
#
# COMPACT_ATOMS: atom_id res chain seq x y z
N MET A 1 20.32 -23.70 5.22
CA MET A 1 19.24 -23.92 4.22
C MET A 1 19.31 -22.79 3.21
N PRO A 2 19.44 -23.04 1.89
CA PRO A 2 19.36 -21.95 0.91
C PRO A 2 17.99 -21.29 1.06
N ARG A 3 17.95 -19.97 1.26
CA ARG A 3 16.67 -19.25 1.32
C ARG A 3 15.93 -19.53 0.03
N LYS A 4 14.71 -20.04 0.13
CA LYS A 4 13.80 -20.19 -1.01
C LYS A 4 13.32 -18.79 -1.46
N LEU A 5 14.24 -18.02 -2.05
CA LEU A 5 14.03 -16.63 -2.52
C LEU A 5 12.98 -16.56 -3.63
N TRP A 6 12.71 -17.68 -4.30
CA TRP A 6 11.70 -17.80 -5.34
C TRP A 6 10.27 -17.64 -4.82
N LEU A 7 9.98 -18.03 -3.57
CA LEU A 7 8.60 -17.95 -3.05
C LEU A 7 8.13 -16.49 -2.89
N PRO A 8 8.88 -15.58 -2.26
CA PRO A 8 8.51 -14.16 -2.22
C PRO A 8 8.36 -13.54 -3.62
N LEU A 9 9.22 -13.90 -4.57
CA LEU A 9 9.13 -13.40 -5.94
C LEU A 9 7.85 -13.89 -6.63
N LEU A 10 7.53 -15.18 -6.49
CA LEU A 10 6.30 -15.76 -7.02
C LEU A 10 5.06 -15.12 -6.41
N LEU A 11 5.04 -14.89 -5.10
CA LEU A 11 3.93 -14.21 -4.43
C LEU A 11 3.76 -12.77 -4.93
N MET A 12 4.86 -12.04 -5.14
CA MET A 12 4.82 -10.68 -5.68
C MET A 12 4.37 -10.65 -7.15
N LEU A 13 4.74 -11.66 -7.93
CA LEU A 13 4.26 -11.82 -9.31
C LEU A 13 2.75 -12.10 -9.34
N ILE A 14 2.26 -13.04 -8.54
CA ILE A 14 0.81 -13.34 -8.43
C ILE A 14 0.06 -12.10 -7.98
N PHE A 15 0.59 -11.39 -6.97
CA PHE A 15 0.01 -10.14 -6.50
C PHE A 15 -0.04 -9.12 -7.65
N ALA A 16 1.06 -8.88 -8.37
CA ALA A 16 1.11 -7.95 -9.49
C ALA A 16 0.05 -8.27 -10.56
N LEU A 17 -0.10 -9.56 -10.91
CA LEU A 17 -1.11 -10.01 -11.86
C LEU A 17 -2.54 -9.77 -11.33
N SER A 18 -2.80 -10.02 -10.04
CA SER A 18 -4.11 -9.81 -9.43
C SER A 18 -4.60 -8.36 -9.44
N ARG A 19 -3.70 -7.40 -9.70
CA ARG A 19 -4.02 -5.97 -9.79
C ARG A 19 -4.57 -5.56 -11.15
N TRP A 20 -4.59 -6.46 -12.14
CA TRP A 20 -5.11 -6.15 -13.45
C TRP A 20 -6.61 -5.78 -13.37
N PRO A 21 -7.08 -4.77 -14.15
CA PRO A 21 -8.47 -4.34 -14.09
C PRO A 21 -9.43 -5.52 -14.34
N GLY A 22 -10.46 -5.64 -13.50
CA GLY A 22 -11.48 -6.69 -13.59
C GLY A 22 -11.19 -7.97 -12.79
N MET A 23 -10.00 -8.13 -12.20
CA MET A 23 -9.69 -9.30 -11.35
C MET A 23 -10.20 -9.16 -9.91
N LEU A 24 -10.19 -7.94 -9.37
CA LEU A 24 -10.65 -7.62 -8.03
C LEU A 24 -11.71 -6.50 -8.07
N PRO A 25 -12.63 -6.45 -7.09
CA PRO A 25 -13.57 -5.34 -6.97
C PRO A 25 -12.86 -3.99 -6.87
N GLN A 26 -13.52 -2.93 -7.34
CA GLN A 26 -12.98 -1.57 -7.21
C GLN A 26 -12.74 -1.24 -5.74
N ASN A 27 -11.64 -0.54 -5.45
CA ASN A 27 -11.16 -0.20 -4.11
C ASN A 27 -10.79 -1.39 -3.20
N PHE A 28 -10.86 -2.63 -3.70
CA PHE A 28 -10.38 -3.80 -2.97
C PHE A 28 -8.92 -4.07 -3.33
N SER A 29 -8.02 -3.92 -2.36
CA SER A 29 -6.60 -4.18 -2.57
C SER A 29 -5.94 -4.82 -1.35
N ALA A 30 -5.44 -6.05 -1.53
CA ALA A 30 -4.60 -6.73 -0.54
C ALA A 30 -3.18 -6.14 -0.43
N ALA A 31 -2.86 -5.11 -1.22
CA ALA A 31 -1.52 -4.54 -1.36
C ALA A 31 -0.89 -4.13 -0.03
N HIS A 32 -1.63 -3.39 0.79
CA HIS A 32 -1.12 -2.84 2.05
C HIS A 32 -0.74 -3.93 3.04
N ALA A 33 -1.61 -4.93 3.21
CA ALA A 33 -1.37 -6.06 4.11
C ALA A 33 -0.22 -6.95 3.59
N LEU A 34 -0.20 -7.25 2.29
CA LEU A 34 0.87 -8.02 1.67
C LEU A 34 2.21 -7.31 1.76
N LEU A 35 2.26 -6.01 1.48
CA LEU A 35 3.46 -5.19 1.60
C LEU A 35 3.97 -5.17 3.04
N PHE A 36 3.08 -4.98 4.02
CA PHE A 36 3.47 -4.96 5.43
C PHE A 36 4.02 -6.32 5.87
N CYS A 37 3.31 -7.41 5.56
CA CYS A 37 3.73 -8.77 5.88
C CYS A 37 5.06 -9.14 5.20
N ALA A 38 5.21 -8.80 3.92
CA ALA A 38 6.45 -9.00 3.19
C ALA A 38 7.59 -8.20 3.84
N ALA A 39 7.38 -6.93 4.17
CA ALA A 39 8.41 -6.11 4.81
C ALA A 39 8.81 -6.64 6.20
N PHE A 40 7.84 -7.10 6.98
CA PHE A 40 8.04 -7.62 8.33
C PHE A 40 8.85 -8.93 8.34
N TRP A 41 8.47 -9.89 7.50
CA TRP A 41 9.07 -11.23 7.51
C TRP A 41 10.30 -11.34 6.62
N LEU A 42 10.31 -10.65 5.47
CA LEU A 42 11.40 -10.77 4.54
C LEU A 42 12.67 -10.10 5.08
N PRO A 43 13.81 -10.78 4.95
CA PRO A 43 15.08 -10.34 5.50
C PRO A 43 15.89 -9.50 4.51
N GLY A 44 16.82 -8.69 5.04
CA GLY A 44 17.73 -7.87 4.23
C GLY A 44 16.99 -6.92 3.28
N TRP A 45 17.62 -6.62 2.15
CA TRP A 45 17.12 -5.69 1.14
C TRP A 45 15.74 -6.08 0.57
N MET A 46 15.42 -7.38 0.50
CA MET A 46 14.15 -7.84 -0.10
C MET A 46 12.94 -7.29 0.64
N GLY A 47 12.93 -7.32 1.97
CA GLY A 47 11.76 -6.78 2.69
C GLY A 47 11.70 -5.25 2.67
N TRP A 48 12.75 -4.55 2.24
CA TRP A 48 12.69 -3.11 2.04
C TRP A 48 12.21 -2.77 0.64
N VAL A 49 12.84 -3.38 -0.37
CA VAL A 49 12.69 -2.97 -1.77
C VAL A 49 11.61 -3.75 -2.48
N LEU A 50 11.54 -5.07 -2.30
CA LEU A 50 10.71 -5.95 -3.12
C LEU A 50 9.22 -5.57 -3.10
N PRO A 51 8.55 -5.41 -1.93
CA PRO A 51 7.12 -5.08 -1.94
C PRO A 51 6.84 -3.67 -2.45
N LEU A 52 7.70 -2.69 -2.14
CA LEU A 52 7.57 -1.31 -2.62
C LEU A 52 7.73 -1.21 -4.13
N ALA A 53 8.82 -1.80 -4.65
CA ALA A 53 9.11 -1.81 -6.09
C ALA A 53 7.98 -2.52 -6.86
N THR A 54 7.44 -3.62 -6.34
CA THR A 54 6.32 -4.32 -6.97
C THR A 54 5.12 -3.40 -7.12
N ILE A 55 4.73 -2.65 -6.08
CA ILE A 55 3.59 -1.73 -6.16
C ILE A 55 3.87 -0.55 -7.10
N ILE A 56 5.01 0.11 -6.97
CA ILE A 56 5.34 1.29 -7.80
C ILE A 56 5.41 0.90 -9.28
N VAL A 57 6.09 -0.20 -9.61
CA VAL A 57 6.20 -0.66 -11.00
C VAL A 57 4.82 -1.05 -11.55
N THR A 58 4.01 -1.78 -10.77
CA THR A 58 2.66 -2.14 -11.24
C THR A 58 1.75 -0.93 -11.37
N ASP A 59 1.84 0.08 -10.51
CA ASP A 59 1.09 1.34 -10.66
C ASP A 59 1.48 2.05 -11.94
N ILE A 60 2.77 2.17 -12.24
CA ILE A 60 3.27 2.79 -13.48
C ILE A 60 2.74 2.03 -14.70
N LEU A 61 2.89 0.70 -14.72
CA LEU A 61 2.43 -0.13 -15.83
C LEU A 61 0.92 -0.04 -16.04
N LEU A 62 0.12 -0.07 -14.96
CA LEU A 62 -1.32 0.06 -15.04
C LEU A 62 -1.74 1.43 -15.57
N ASN A 63 -1.10 2.51 -15.11
CA ASN A 63 -1.41 3.86 -15.62
C ASN A 63 -1.07 4.01 -17.11
N VAL A 64 0.06 3.45 -17.56
CA VAL A 64 0.48 3.54 -18.97
C VAL A 64 -0.35 2.64 -19.89
N PHE A 65 -0.60 1.38 -19.50
CA PHE A 65 -1.16 0.36 -20.40
C PHE A 65 -2.65 0.10 -20.23
N ALA A 66 -3.23 0.41 -19.06
CA ALA A 66 -4.62 0.07 -18.75
C ALA A 66 -5.52 1.28 -18.50
N TYR A 67 -5.00 2.35 -17.92
CA TYR A 67 -5.79 3.52 -17.51
C TYR A 67 -5.54 4.79 -18.33
N ASP A 68 -4.51 4.81 -19.19
CA ASP A 68 -4.07 5.99 -19.96
C ASP A 68 -3.97 7.27 -19.11
N ALA A 69 -3.35 7.12 -17.93
CA ALA A 69 -3.32 8.14 -16.90
C ALA A 69 -1.88 8.60 -16.59
N ALA A 70 -1.76 9.77 -15.97
CA ALA A 70 -0.46 10.33 -15.62
C ALA A 70 0.28 9.44 -14.62
N VAL A 71 1.53 9.10 -14.95
CA VAL A 71 2.38 8.22 -14.13
C VAL A 71 2.72 8.82 -12.76
N PHE A 72 2.79 10.16 -12.68
CA PHE A 72 3.13 10.91 -11.46
C PHE A 72 1.95 11.75 -10.95
N ASP A 73 0.77 11.15 -10.82
CA ASP A 73 -0.35 11.79 -10.12
C ASP A 73 0.03 12.05 -8.65
N PRO A 74 -0.19 13.25 -8.09
CA PRO A 74 0.09 13.56 -6.69
C PRO A 74 -0.54 12.58 -5.68
N ARG A 75 -1.69 11.97 -6.02
CA ARG A 75 -2.35 10.94 -5.19
C ARG A 75 -1.58 9.62 -5.21
N LEU A 76 -1.05 9.21 -6.37
CA LEU A 76 -0.21 8.02 -6.48
C LEU A 76 1.09 8.20 -5.69
N VAL A 77 1.73 9.36 -5.82
CA VAL A 77 2.95 9.69 -5.08
C VAL A 77 2.69 9.68 -3.57
N THR A 78 1.58 10.28 -3.13
CA THR A 78 1.15 10.22 -1.72
C THR A 78 0.99 8.79 -1.23
N ASN A 79 0.33 7.93 -2.01
CA ASN A 79 0.18 6.52 -1.67
C ASN A 79 1.54 5.81 -1.55
N TRP A 80 2.47 6.05 -2.47
CA TRP A 80 3.82 5.47 -2.40
C TRP A 80 4.58 5.90 -1.15
N VAL A 81 4.46 7.17 -0.75
CA VAL A 81 5.05 7.68 0.50
C VAL A 81 4.46 6.98 1.71
N ILE A 82 3.14 6.84 1.79
CA ILE A 82 2.48 6.13 2.91
C ILE A 82 2.93 4.67 2.97
N LEU A 83 2.99 3.99 1.82
CA LEU A 83 3.49 2.62 1.74
C LEU A 83 4.94 2.50 2.19
N ALA A 84 5.79 3.48 1.85
CA ALA A 84 7.18 3.50 2.30
C ALA A 84 7.28 3.63 3.82
N LEU A 85 6.45 4.50 4.42
CA LEU A 85 6.34 4.61 5.89
C LEU A 85 5.84 3.32 6.54
N LEU A 86 4.90 2.61 5.90
CA LEU A 86 4.45 1.30 6.37
C LEU A 86 5.57 0.24 6.33
N VAL A 87 6.41 0.24 5.29
CA VAL A 87 7.60 -0.64 5.25
C VAL A 87 8.55 -0.32 6.41
N VAL A 88 8.83 0.96 6.66
CA VAL A 88 9.69 1.39 7.78
C VAL A 88 9.11 0.90 9.12
N LEU A 89 7.80 1.10 9.32
CA LEU A 89 7.09 0.64 10.52
C LEU A 89 7.17 -0.88 10.68
N ALA A 90 6.90 -1.63 9.60
CA ALA A 90 6.99 -3.09 9.59
C ALA A 90 8.39 -3.58 9.97
N LYS A 91 9.43 -2.94 9.42
CA LYS A 91 10.83 -3.25 9.72
C LYS A 91 11.22 -2.94 11.16
N TRP A 92 10.74 -1.83 11.69
CA TRP A 92 10.95 -1.47 13.08
C TRP A 92 10.29 -2.48 14.03
N LEU A 93 9.03 -2.86 13.77
CA LEU A 93 8.32 -3.86 14.58
C LEU A 93 8.95 -5.25 14.47
N ALA A 94 9.50 -5.60 13.29
CA ALA A 94 10.18 -6.87 13.05
C ALA A 94 11.48 -7.04 13.86
N LYS A 95 12.00 -6.00 14.52
CA LYS A 95 13.14 -6.10 15.47
C LYS A 95 12.86 -7.08 16.61
N ARG A 96 11.60 -7.23 17.05
CA ARG A 96 11.18 -8.39 17.86
C ARG A 96 9.92 -8.98 17.25
N ARG A 97 10.08 -10.13 16.62
CA ARG A 97 9.01 -10.77 15.84
C ARG A 97 8.00 -11.42 16.78
N SER A 98 6.73 -11.08 16.59
CA SER A 98 5.61 -11.80 17.19
C SER A 98 4.36 -11.62 16.33
N TYR A 99 3.47 -12.62 16.33
CA TYR A 99 2.21 -12.54 15.58
C TYR A 99 1.33 -11.38 16.03
N GLY A 100 1.30 -11.07 17.34
CA GLY A 100 0.58 -9.91 17.86
C GLY A 100 1.09 -8.56 17.32
N ARG A 101 2.42 -8.43 17.12
CA ARG A 101 3.00 -7.22 16.53
C ARG A 101 2.71 -7.08 15.04
N VAL A 102 2.65 -8.20 14.33
CA VAL A 102 2.20 -8.20 12.93
C VAL A 102 0.76 -7.72 12.88
N PHE A 103 -0.14 -8.34 13.65
CA PHE A 103 -1.56 -7.98 13.67
C PHE A 103 -1.79 -6.51 14.02
N LEU A 104 -1.24 -6.06 15.16
CA LEU A 104 -1.37 -4.66 15.58
C LEU A 104 -0.72 -3.71 14.58
N GLY A 105 0.43 -4.07 14.01
CA GLY A 105 1.11 -3.27 12.99
C GLY A 105 0.29 -3.15 11.71
N THR A 106 -0.31 -4.23 11.23
CA THR A 106 -1.20 -4.20 10.06
C THR A 106 -2.48 -3.41 10.32
N LEU A 107 -3.06 -3.54 11.52
CA LEU A 107 -4.27 -2.81 11.91
C LEU A 107 -4.01 -1.31 11.98
N VAL A 108 -2.97 -0.90 12.72
CA VAL A 108 -2.55 0.50 12.82
C VAL A 108 -2.17 1.03 11.44
N GLY A 109 -1.47 0.23 10.63
CA GLY A 109 -1.10 0.62 9.28
C GLY A 109 -2.30 0.88 8.37
N ALA A 110 -3.32 0.02 8.43
CA ALA A 110 -4.57 0.21 7.68
C ALA A 110 -5.33 1.46 8.13
N LEU A 111 -5.42 1.69 9.45
CA LEU A 111 -6.08 2.89 10.00
C LEU A 111 -5.35 4.18 9.62
N LEU A 112 -4.01 4.18 9.66
CA LEU A 112 -3.20 5.32 9.25
C LEU A 112 -3.32 5.59 7.75
N PHE A 113 -3.26 4.55 6.93
CA PHE A 113 -3.48 4.69 5.48
C PHE A 113 -4.85 5.32 5.22
N TYR A 114 -5.91 4.75 5.80
CA TYR A 114 -7.28 5.25 5.65
C TYR A 114 -7.42 6.72 6.08
N LEU A 115 -6.87 7.08 7.24
CA LEU A 115 -6.95 8.45 7.74
C LEU A 115 -6.22 9.43 6.83
N ILE A 116 -4.99 9.09 6.40
CA ILE A 116 -4.16 9.97 5.57
C ILE A 116 -4.74 10.09 4.16
N SER A 117 -5.12 8.98 3.52
CA SER A 117 -5.66 8.99 2.16
C SER A 117 -6.94 9.82 2.09
N ASN A 118 -7.85 9.67 3.06
CA ASN A 118 -9.08 10.44 3.10
C ASN A 118 -8.84 11.91 3.46
N THR A 119 -7.85 12.21 4.30
CA THR A 119 -7.46 13.61 4.56
C THR A 119 -6.91 14.28 3.32
N VAL A 120 -6.13 13.57 2.51
CA VAL A 120 -5.61 14.07 1.22
C VAL A 120 -6.74 14.26 0.21
N SER A 121 -7.67 13.29 0.12
CA SER A 121 -8.90 13.44 -0.68
C SER A 121 -9.69 14.67 -0.26
N TRP A 122 -9.87 14.90 1.04
CA TRP A 122 -10.51 16.10 1.57
C TRP A 122 -9.78 17.39 1.15
N MET A 123 -8.45 17.41 1.15
CA MET A 123 -7.66 18.60 0.77
C MET A 123 -7.71 18.89 -0.74
N VAL A 124 -7.74 17.86 -1.59
CA VAL A 124 -7.54 18.02 -3.04
C VAL A 124 -8.85 17.95 -3.83
N ASN A 125 -9.80 17.12 -3.41
CA ASN A 125 -11.05 16.94 -4.15
C ASN A 125 -12.01 18.12 -3.90
N PRO A 126 -12.46 18.83 -4.95
CA PRO A 126 -13.42 19.93 -4.80
C PRO A 126 -14.80 19.49 -4.30
N ALA A 127 -15.13 18.20 -4.39
CA ALA A 127 -16.40 17.65 -3.88
C ALA A 127 -16.57 17.79 -2.35
N TYR A 128 -15.46 17.89 -1.60
CA TYR A 128 -15.50 18.06 -0.15
C TYR A 128 -15.29 19.52 0.25
N THR A 129 -16.18 20.04 1.09
CA THR A 129 -16.00 21.37 1.68
C THR A 129 -14.81 21.37 2.64
N LYS A 130 -13.99 22.42 2.65
CA LYS A 130 -12.76 22.52 3.47
C LYS A 130 -13.09 22.92 4.92
N THR A 131 -13.98 22.15 5.52
CA THR A 131 -14.47 22.27 6.89
C THR A 131 -14.32 20.93 7.62
N ILE A 132 -14.49 20.93 8.95
CA ILE A 132 -14.50 19.69 9.73
C ILE A 132 -15.61 18.74 9.25
N ALA A 133 -16.78 19.27 8.92
CA ALA A 133 -17.89 18.47 8.39
C ALA A 133 -17.52 17.80 7.06
N GLY A 134 -16.86 18.53 6.14
CA GLY A 134 -16.38 17.95 4.89
C GLY A 134 -15.24 16.95 5.08
N TRP A 135 -14.42 17.09 6.13
CA TRP A 135 -13.40 16.10 6.47
C TRP A 135 -14.04 14.80 7.00
N ILE A 136 -15.05 14.90 7.86
CA ILE A 136 -15.83 13.73 8.33
C ILE A 136 -16.54 13.04 7.15
N GLN A 137 -17.07 13.81 6.21
CA GLN A 137 -17.66 13.26 4.98
C GLN A 137 -16.63 12.47 4.17
N ALA A 138 -15.43 13.00 3.99
CA ALA A 138 -14.34 12.26 3.32
C ALA A 138 -13.99 10.96 4.06
N LEU A 139 -14.02 10.97 5.41
CA LEU A 139 -13.75 9.79 6.23
C LEU A 139 -14.89 8.76 6.29
N THR A 140 -16.05 9.01 5.68
CA THR A 140 -17.22 8.10 5.78
C THR A 140 -17.80 7.72 4.43
N VAL A 141 -17.66 8.59 3.42
CA VAL A 141 -18.23 8.43 2.08
C VAL A 141 -17.12 8.25 1.02
N GLY A 142 -15.87 8.56 1.37
CA GLY A 142 -14.71 8.53 0.47
C GLY A 142 -14.15 7.14 0.16
#